data_AF-A0A8S3XH34-F1
#
_entry.id   AF-A0A8S3XH34-F1
#
_cell.length_a   1.000
_cell.length_b   1.000
_cell.length_c   1.000
_cell.angle_alpha   90.00
_cell.angle_beta   90.00
_cell.angle_gamma   90.00
#
_symmetry.space_group_name_H-M   'P 1'
#
loop_
_entity.id
_entity.type
_entity.pdbx_description
1 polymer ?
#
loop_
_entity_poly.entity_id
_entity_poly.type
_entity_poly.pdbx_seq_one_letter_code
_entity_poly.pdbx_strand_id
1 'polypeptide(L)'
;MPLKRTPPLTPTNLNVGVVHSQTHSDPNLSISVDIEDALSNVTQRNFNTKRKRENLGEKSDLDDFKSLMMNMFQELKTTMNEIKDQNKELKESVKFTAAKYDEVWKSSKKIEKDMAEDRKYIRQLEDKIDQLERQARTTSLEIRNLPKANDESKQGISKIVVEIGKIINMPIHEADVKKNKPLVNDLKSVILKERILHAVKKIL
;
A
#
# COMPACT_ATOMS: atom_id res chain seq x y z
N MET A 1 -15.49 -20.41 7.11
CA MET A 1 -14.09 -20.90 7.06
C MET A 1 -13.15 -19.72 7.27
N PRO A 2 -12.20 -19.75 8.23
CA PRO A 2 -11.32 -18.60 8.45
C PRO A 2 -10.13 -18.65 7.48
N LEU A 3 -9.95 -17.61 6.68
CA LEU A 3 -8.82 -17.46 5.76
C LEU A 3 -7.59 -17.00 6.55
N LYS A 4 -6.61 -17.90 6.71
CA LYS A 4 -5.28 -17.57 7.25
C LYS A 4 -4.54 -16.69 6.25
N ARG A 5 -4.22 -15.45 6.62
CA ARG A 5 -3.32 -14.57 5.87
C ARG A 5 -1.91 -14.67 6.44
N THR A 6 -0.96 -15.16 5.64
CA THR A 6 0.47 -15.09 5.94
C THR A 6 1.04 -13.76 5.43
N PRO A 7 1.94 -13.10 6.17
CA PRO A 7 2.58 -11.87 5.72
C PRO A 7 3.64 -12.16 4.63
N PRO A 8 3.93 -11.19 3.74
CA PRO A 8 4.95 -11.36 2.71
C PRO A 8 6.37 -11.37 3.29
N LEU A 9 7.26 -12.17 2.70
CA LEU A 9 8.68 -12.19 3.03
C LEU A 9 9.33 -10.82 2.73
N THR A 10 9.95 -10.23 3.73
CA THR A 10 10.87 -9.10 3.58
C THR A 10 12.21 -9.57 3.04
N PRO A 11 12.82 -8.87 2.06
CA PRO A 11 14.19 -9.18 1.63
C PRO A 11 15.19 -8.76 2.71
N THR A 12 16.04 -9.73 3.05
CA THR A 12 17.14 -9.66 4.00
C THR A 12 18.17 -8.59 3.60
N ASN A 13 18.58 -7.78 4.57
CA ASN A 13 19.62 -6.76 4.47
C ASN A 13 20.90 -7.30 3.80
N LEU A 14 21.23 -6.77 2.62
CA LEU A 14 22.60 -6.76 2.13
C LEU A 14 23.29 -5.50 2.66
N ASN A 15 24.10 -5.74 3.68
CA ASN A 15 25.12 -4.86 4.20
C ASN A 15 26.15 -4.59 3.08
N VAL A 16 25.98 -3.52 2.30
CA VAL A 16 27.03 -3.03 1.40
C VAL A 16 27.86 -2.02 2.17
N GLY A 17 28.95 -2.53 2.72
CA GLY A 17 30.03 -1.72 3.27
C GLY A 17 30.57 -0.75 2.22
N VAL A 18 30.91 0.43 2.70
CA VAL A 18 31.72 1.43 2.01
C VAL A 18 33.03 0.78 1.58
N VAL A 19 33.14 0.41 0.30
CA VAL A 19 34.43 0.04 -0.31
C VAL A 19 34.96 1.27 -1.02
N HIS A 20 35.94 1.88 -0.37
CA HIS A 20 36.88 2.82 -0.93
C HIS A 20 37.74 2.08 -1.98
N SER A 21 37.34 2.14 -3.26
CA SER A 21 38.15 1.65 -4.37
C SER A 21 38.75 2.83 -5.10
N GLN A 22 40.07 2.93 -4.96
CA GLN A 22 40.95 3.91 -5.55
C GLN A 22 40.84 3.90 -7.09
N THR A 23 40.76 5.09 -7.65
CA THR A 23 40.90 5.39 -9.07
C THR A 23 42.36 5.19 -9.50
N HIS A 24 42.65 4.26 -10.40
CA HIS A 24 43.92 4.21 -11.11
C HIS A 24 43.75 3.62 -12.52
N SER A 25 43.65 4.50 -13.52
CA SER A 25 44.18 4.25 -14.88
C SER A 25 43.92 5.45 -15.80
N ASP A 26 44.79 6.46 -15.74
CA ASP A 26 45.09 7.34 -16.87
C ASP A 26 46.56 7.12 -17.26
N PRO A 27 46.90 6.86 -18.53
CA PRO A 27 48.30 6.84 -18.95
C PRO A 27 48.80 8.29 -19.14
N ASN A 28 49.73 8.68 -18.29
CA ASN A 28 50.44 9.96 -18.38
C ASN A 28 51.50 9.85 -19.50
N LEU A 29 51.28 10.52 -20.64
CA LEU A 29 52.25 10.65 -21.73
C LEU A 29 52.73 12.11 -21.84
N SER A 30 53.54 12.52 -20.87
CA SER A 30 54.44 13.68 -21.02
C SER A 30 55.88 13.17 -21.03
N ILE A 31 56.31 12.65 -22.17
CA ILE A 31 57.73 12.47 -22.49
C ILE A 31 58.23 13.84 -22.95
N SER A 32 58.76 14.62 -22.01
CA SER A 32 59.68 15.72 -22.26
C SER A 32 61.09 15.13 -22.19
N VAL A 33 61.69 14.87 -23.34
CA VAL A 33 63.09 14.43 -23.44
C VAL A 33 63.89 15.64 -23.90
N ASP A 34 64.49 16.30 -22.92
CA ASP A 34 65.67 17.14 -23.13
C ASP A 34 66.87 16.23 -23.39
N ILE A 35 67.35 16.20 -24.63
CA ILE A 35 68.69 15.70 -24.95
C ILE A 35 69.39 16.85 -25.69
N GLU A 36 70.00 17.74 -24.91
CA GLU A 36 71.20 18.43 -25.35
C GLU A 36 72.40 17.46 -25.22
N ASP A 37 73.40 17.67 -26.07
CA ASP A 37 74.70 16.99 -26.14
C ASP A 37 74.78 15.56 -26.70
N ALA A 38 74.86 15.50 -28.03
CA ALA A 38 75.77 14.57 -28.72
C ALA A 38 76.25 15.17 -30.06
N LEU A 39 77.11 16.19 -29.97
CA LEU A 39 78.02 16.55 -31.06
C LEU A 39 79.09 15.45 -31.19
N SER A 40 79.08 14.69 -32.29
CA SER A 40 80.25 14.36 -33.11
C SER A 40 80.01 13.08 -33.92
N ASN A 41 79.92 13.24 -35.24
CA ASN A 41 80.66 12.49 -36.26
C ASN A 41 79.89 12.51 -37.58
N VAL A 42 80.05 13.64 -38.26
CA VAL A 42 79.76 13.83 -39.66
C VAL A 42 80.79 13.03 -40.47
N THR A 43 80.39 11.90 -41.02
CA THR A 43 81.07 11.31 -42.18
C THR A 43 80.23 11.54 -43.42
N GLN A 44 80.68 12.50 -44.22
CA GLN A 44 80.22 12.70 -45.59
C GLN A 44 80.51 11.45 -46.42
N ARG A 45 79.48 10.83 -46.99
CA ARG A 45 79.65 9.86 -48.06
C ARG A 45 78.73 10.19 -49.24
N ASN A 46 79.38 10.81 -50.22
CA ASN A 46 79.15 10.79 -51.67
C ASN A 46 77.73 10.73 -52.24
N PHE A 47 77.47 11.82 -52.95
CA PHE A 47 76.55 12.02 -54.06
C PHE A 47 76.38 10.83 -55.02
N ASN A 48 75.20 10.85 -55.64
CA ASN A 48 74.78 10.12 -56.85
C ASN A 48 74.14 8.76 -56.65
N THR A 49 72.89 8.79 -56.19
CA THR A 49 71.87 7.93 -56.80
C THR A 49 70.56 8.71 -56.87
N LYS A 50 70.31 9.34 -58.03
CA LYS A 50 68.97 9.83 -58.40
C LYS A 50 68.04 8.61 -58.51
N ARG A 51 67.51 8.14 -57.37
CA ARG A 51 66.33 7.28 -57.37
C ARG A 51 65.16 8.21 -57.71
N LYS A 52 64.61 7.99 -58.90
CA LYS A 52 63.31 8.50 -59.34
C LYS A 52 62.34 8.18 -58.20
N ARG A 53 61.94 9.18 -57.41
CA ARG A 53 60.85 9.05 -56.44
C ARG A 53 59.62 8.80 -57.30
N GLU A 54 59.21 7.54 -57.43
CA GLU A 54 57.89 7.22 -57.95
C GLU A 54 56.89 7.87 -57.02
N ASN A 55 56.30 8.94 -57.52
CA ASN A 55 55.27 9.73 -56.86
C ASN A 55 53.92 9.03 -57.08
N LEU A 56 53.84 7.75 -56.71
CA LEU A 56 52.67 6.88 -56.86
C LEU A 56 52.52 6.06 -55.56
N GLY A 57 51.59 6.46 -54.70
CA GLY A 57 51.17 5.68 -53.54
C GLY A 57 50.50 6.49 -52.43
N GLU A 58 51.15 7.57 -51.97
CA GLU A 58 50.76 8.24 -50.71
C GLU A 58 49.43 9.01 -50.72
N LYS A 59 48.85 9.33 -51.89
CA LYS A 59 47.53 9.99 -51.93
C LYS A 59 46.38 9.05 -51.60
N SER A 60 46.50 7.76 -51.95
CA SER A 60 45.44 6.77 -51.72
C SER A 60 45.21 6.57 -50.23
N ASP A 61 46.28 6.35 -49.46
CA ASP A 61 46.18 6.07 -48.02
C ASP A 61 45.63 7.27 -47.22
N LEU A 62 45.91 8.49 -47.66
CA LEU A 62 45.40 9.72 -47.05
C LEU A 62 43.92 9.95 -47.36
N ASP A 63 43.48 9.65 -48.58
CA ASP A 63 42.07 9.70 -48.97
C ASP A 63 41.26 8.59 -48.28
N ASP A 64 41.84 7.40 -48.14
CA ASP A 64 41.26 6.26 -47.40
C ASP A 64 41.12 6.60 -45.90
N PHE A 65 42.16 7.18 -45.28
CA PHE A 65 42.09 7.65 -43.89
C PHE A 65 41.03 8.74 -43.70
N LYS A 66 40.94 9.71 -44.63
CA LYS A 66 39.93 10.77 -44.60
C LYS A 66 38.52 10.18 -44.74
N SER A 67 38.34 9.18 -45.59
CA SER A 67 37.06 8.49 -45.76
C SER A 67 36.65 7.74 -44.47
N LEU A 68 37.59 7.05 -43.82
CA LEU A 68 37.38 6.36 -42.54
C LEU A 68 36.97 7.35 -41.44
N MET A 69 37.71 8.46 -41.31
CA MET A 69 37.38 9.51 -40.33
C MET A 69 35.99 10.11 -40.59
N MET A 70 35.64 10.38 -41.86
CA MET A 70 34.32 10.89 -42.20
C MET A 70 33.21 9.89 -41.88
N ASN A 71 33.43 8.60 -42.15
CA ASN A 71 32.47 7.55 -41.80
C ASN A 71 32.30 7.46 -40.28
N MET A 72 33.39 7.47 -39.50
CA MET A 72 33.34 7.51 -38.04
C MET A 72 32.60 8.75 -37.52
N PHE A 73 32.80 9.92 -38.11
CA PHE A 73 32.07 11.13 -37.73
C PHE A 73 30.58 11.02 -38.04
N GLN A 74 30.21 10.39 -39.16
CA GLN A 74 28.80 10.16 -39.48
C GLN A 74 28.17 9.17 -38.50
N GLU A 75 28.84 8.06 -38.18
CA GLU A 75 28.39 7.08 -37.18
C GLU A 75 28.27 7.70 -35.78
N LEU A 76 29.23 8.55 -35.39
CA LEU A 76 29.15 9.27 -34.12
C LEU A 76 27.96 10.25 -34.12
N LYS A 77 27.70 10.90 -35.24
CA LYS A 77 26.57 11.83 -35.37
C LYS A 77 25.23 11.10 -35.33
N THR A 78 25.11 9.93 -35.97
CA THR A 78 23.88 9.12 -35.93
C THR A 78 23.62 8.60 -34.52
N THR A 79 24.63 8.01 -33.87
CA THR A 79 24.52 7.54 -32.48
C THR A 79 24.17 8.68 -31.52
N MET A 80 24.74 9.87 -31.68
CA MET A 80 24.39 11.04 -30.86
C MET A 80 22.94 11.48 -31.05
N ASN A 81 22.41 11.41 -32.28
CA ASN A 81 21.00 11.72 -32.53
C ASN A 81 20.07 10.66 -31.92
N GLU A 82 20.40 9.38 -32.05
CA GLU A 82 19.64 8.29 -31.42
C GLU A 82 19.60 8.45 -29.90
N ILE A 83 20.73 8.75 -29.25
CA ILE A 83 20.81 9.02 -27.81
C ILE A 83 19.94 10.23 -27.44
N LYS A 84 19.93 11.28 -28.27
CA LYS A 84 19.10 12.46 -28.03
C LYS A 84 17.62 12.13 -28.11
N ASP A 85 17.21 11.32 -29.07
CA ASP A 85 15.82 10.91 -29.26
C ASP A 85 15.36 9.98 -28.13
N GLN A 86 16.18 8.99 -27.75
CA GLN A 86 15.93 8.14 -26.57
C GLN A 86 15.79 8.97 -25.30
N ASN A 87 16.66 9.97 -25.10
CA ASN A 87 16.57 10.87 -23.94
C ASN A 87 15.28 11.71 -23.94
N LYS A 88 14.76 12.06 -25.12
CA LYS A 88 13.48 12.76 -25.24
C LYS A 88 12.33 11.83 -24.84
N GLU A 89 12.30 10.61 -25.36
CA GLU A 89 11.30 9.60 -25.02
C GLU A 89 11.32 9.24 -23.52
N LEU A 90 12.51 9.08 -22.94
CA LEU A 90 12.68 8.84 -21.50
C LEU A 90 12.10 9.98 -20.67
N LYS A 91 12.34 11.24 -21.05
CA LYS A 91 11.75 12.41 -20.37
C LYS A 91 10.23 12.40 -20.45
N GLU A 92 9.67 12.02 -21.59
CA GLU A 92 8.22 11.91 -21.78
C GLU A 92 7.63 10.77 -20.92
N SER A 93 8.29 9.61 -20.90
CA SER A 93 7.88 8.46 -20.07
C SER A 93 7.93 8.78 -18.57
N VAL A 94 8.97 9.47 -18.11
CA VAL A 94 9.07 9.92 -16.70
C VAL A 94 7.95 10.90 -16.36
N LYS A 95 7.67 11.88 -17.23
CA LYS A 95 6.56 12.82 -17.02
C LYS A 95 5.21 12.11 -16.97
N PHE A 96 4.98 11.18 -17.88
CA PHE A 96 3.76 10.38 -17.91
C PHE A 96 3.59 9.56 -16.62
N THR A 97 4.68 8.91 -16.18
CA THR A 97 4.69 8.09 -14.96
C THR A 97 4.44 8.95 -13.72
N ALA A 98 5.06 10.12 -13.62
CA ALA A 98 4.84 11.07 -12.53
C ALA A 98 3.37 11.51 -12.46
N ALA A 99 2.78 11.86 -13.62
CA ALA A 99 1.36 12.23 -13.68
C ALA A 99 0.43 11.08 -13.24
N LYS A 100 0.77 9.84 -13.60
CA LYS A 100 0.01 8.65 -13.15
C LYS A 100 0.16 8.38 -11.66
N TYR A 101 1.35 8.60 -11.10
CA TYR A 101 1.55 8.54 -9.66
C TYR A 101 0.68 9.54 -8.92
N ASP A 102 0.61 10.79 -9.38
CA ASP A 102 -0.24 11.82 -8.77
C ASP A 102 -1.73 11.46 -8.84
N GLU A 103 -2.19 10.89 -9.95
CA GLU A 103 -3.57 10.43 -10.12
C GLU A 103 -3.93 9.31 -9.13
N VAL A 104 -3.08 8.29 -9.05
CA VAL A 104 -3.25 7.16 -8.12
C VAL A 104 -3.19 7.64 -6.67
N TRP A 105 -2.28 8.54 -6.35
CA TRP A 105 -2.16 9.12 -5.02
C TRP A 105 -3.43 9.88 -4.61
N LYS A 106 -3.96 10.74 -5.49
CA LYS A 106 -5.22 11.46 -5.25
C LYS A 106 -6.39 10.52 -5.06
N SER A 107 -6.49 9.49 -5.91
CA SER A 107 -7.53 8.45 -5.79
C SER A 107 -7.43 7.71 -4.46
N SER A 108 -6.22 7.30 -4.06
CA SER A 108 -5.97 6.65 -2.78
C SER A 108 -6.38 7.53 -1.60
N LYS A 109 -6.03 8.81 -1.59
CA LYS A 109 -6.44 9.75 -0.54
C LYS A 109 -7.95 9.95 -0.47
N LYS A 110 -8.62 9.98 -1.62
CA LYS A 110 -10.08 10.05 -1.68
C LYS A 110 -10.71 8.80 -1.04
N ILE A 111 -10.25 7.61 -1.43
CA ILE A 111 -10.76 6.34 -0.88
C ILE A 111 -10.53 6.28 0.64
N GLU A 112 -9.37 6.68 1.14
CA GLU A 112 -9.11 6.72 2.59
C GLU A 112 -10.10 7.61 3.34
N LYS A 113 -10.43 8.78 2.77
CA LYS A 113 -11.40 9.70 3.34
C LYS A 113 -12.82 9.11 3.31
N ASP A 114 -13.25 8.61 2.17
CA ASP A 114 -14.58 8.01 1.99
C ASP A 114 -14.76 6.82 2.96
N MET A 115 -13.74 5.96 3.11
CA MET A 115 -13.74 4.86 4.09
C MET A 115 -13.86 5.34 5.54
N ALA A 116 -13.25 6.47 5.89
CA ALA A 116 -13.35 7.02 7.24
C ALA A 116 -14.77 7.56 7.53
N GLU A 117 -15.38 8.21 6.53
CA GLU A 117 -16.76 8.71 6.61
C GLU A 117 -17.76 7.54 6.69
N ASP A 118 -17.61 6.52 5.85
CA ASP A 118 -18.44 5.32 5.87
C ASP A 118 -18.37 4.59 7.21
N ARG A 119 -17.17 4.41 7.78
CA ARG A 119 -17.01 3.80 9.11
C ARG A 119 -17.73 4.59 10.20
N LYS A 120 -17.68 5.91 10.14
CA LYS A 120 -18.38 6.77 11.09
C LYS A 120 -19.89 6.61 10.93
N TYR A 121 -20.39 6.57 9.70
CA TYR A 121 -21.80 6.39 9.41
C TYR A 121 -22.30 5.01 9.85
N ILE A 122 -21.55 3.94 9.57
CA ILE A 122 -21.85 2.58 10.02
C ILE A 122 -21.96 2.55 11.55
N ARG A 123 -21.01 3.14 12.28
CA ARG A 123 -21.06 3.19 13.74
C ARG A 123 -22.32 3.92 14.24
N GLN A 124 -22.69 5.03 13.61
CA GLN A 124 -23.92 5.75 13.97
C GLN A 124 -25.18 4.90 13.74
N LEU A 125 -25.20 4.11 12.67
CA LEU A 125 -26.30 3.18 12.40
C LEU A 125 -26.34 2.04 13.41
N GLU A 126 -25.19 1.46 13.76
CA GLU A 126 -25.07 0.43 14.80
C GLU A 126 -25.57 0.96 16.15
N ASP A 127 -25.12 2.14 16.58
CA ASP A 127 -25.58 2.78 17.82
C ASP A 127 -27.10 3.01 17.82
N LYS A 128 -27.66 3.39 16.67
CA LYS A 128 -29.11 3.59 16.50
C LYS A 128 -29.87 2.27 16.58
N ILE A 129 -29.36 1.20 15.97
CA ILE A 129 -29.96 -0.14 16.07
C ILE A 129 -29.93 -0.61 17.52
N ASP A 130 -28.79 -0.50 18.20
CA ASP A 130 -28.66 -0.85 19.61
C ASP A 130 -29.63 -0.07 20.49
N GLN A 131 -29.80 1.23 20.25
CA GLN A 131 -30.77 2.05 20.96
C GLN A 131 -32.21 1.58 20.72
N LEU A 132 -32.57 1.28 19.46
CA LEU A 132 -33.90 0.77 19.11
C LEU A 132 -34.16 -0.60 19.73
N GLU A 133 -33.17 -1.50 19.77
CA GLU A 133 -33.29 -2.80 20.41
C GLU A 133 -33.48 -2.67 21.93
N ARG A 134 -32.70 -1.79 22.58
CA ARG A 134 -32.87 -1.48 24.00
C ARG A 134 -34.24 -0.90 24.29
N GLN A 135 -34.72 0.03 23.45
CA GLN A 135 -36.06 0.61 23.55
C GLN A 135 -37.15 -0.46 23.39
N ALA A 136 -37.03 -1.33 22.39
CA ALA A 136 -37.98 -2.43 22.17
C ALA A 136 -38.05 -3.40 23.36
N ARG A 137 -36.92 -3.66 24.04
CA ARG A 137 -36.85 -4.52 25.23
C ARG A 137 -37.08 -3.79 26.56
N THR A 138 -37.37 -2.48 26.53
CA THR A 138 -37.49 -1.69 27.77
C THR A 138 -38.64 -2.19 28.62
N THR A 139 -39.74 -2.65 28.01
CA THR A 139 -40.88 -3.24 28.71
C THR A 139 -40.78 -4.75 28.94
N SER A 140 -39.80 -5.42 28.33
CA SER A 140 -39.64 -6.87 28.41
C SER A 140 -39.06 -7.30 29.74
N LEU A 141 -39.62 -8.36 30.32
CA LEU A 141 -39.14 -9.05 31.51
C LEU A 141 -38.96 -10.53 31.19
N GLU A 142 -37.73 -11.02 31.30
CA GLU A 142 -37.39 -12.44 31.08
C GLU A 142 -37.41 -13.18 32.41
N ILE A 143 -38.22 -14.25 32.49
CA ILE A 143 -38.27 -15.13 33.65
C ILE A 143 -37.53 -16.41 33.28
N ARG A 144 -36.39 -16.64 33.92
CA ARG A 144 -35.52 -17.79 33.66
C ARG A 144 -35.85 -18.93 34.64
N ASN A 145 -35.47 -20.15 34.27
CA ASN A 145 -35.64 -21.36 35.08
C ASN A 145 -37.11 -21.74 35.41
N LEU A 146 -38.04 -21.48 34.49
CA LEU A 146 -39.37 -22.05 34.60
C LEU A 146 -39.35 -23.55 34.26
N PRO A 147 -40.04 -24.42 35.03
CA PRO A 147 -40.23 -25.81 34.66
C PRO A 147 -40.94 -25.93 33.31
N LYS A 148 -40.41 -26.73 32.40
CA LYS A 148 -41.02 -26.93 31.07
C LYS A 148 -42.30 -27.77 31.22
N ALA A 149 -43.42 -27.22 30.78
CA ALA A 149 -44.65 -28.00 30.61
C ALA A 149 -44.74 -28.50 29.16
N ASN A 150 -45.30 -29.71 28.96
CA ASN A 150 -45.44 -30.30 27.62
C ASN A 150 -46.38 -29.48 26.71
N ASP A 151 -47.34 -28.75 27.31
CA ASP A 151 -48.28 -27.87 26.61
C ASP A 151 -48.31 -26.48 27.27
N GLU A 152 -47.34 -25.63 26.92
CA GLU A 152 -47.30 -24.24 27.39
C GLU A 152 -48.39 -23.39 26.72
N SER A 153 -49.55 -23.30 27.39
CA SER A 153 -50.62 -22.39 26.98
C SER A 153 -50.34 -20.95 27.41
N LYS A 154 -50.81 -19.97 26.62
CA LYS A 154 -50.72 -18.53 26.96
C LYS A 154 -51.27 -18.23 28.36
N GLN A 155 -52.41 -18.83 28.69
CA GLN A 155 -53.06 -18.63 29.98
C GLN A 155 -52.22 -19.21 31.13
N GLY A 156 -51.55 -20.34 30.91
CA GLY A 156 -50.61 -20.92 31.88
C GLY A 156 -49.48 -19.95 32.25
N ILE A 157 -48.83 -19.37 31.23
CA ILE A 157 -47.73 -18.41 31.45
C ILE A 157 -48.22 -17.15 32.17
N SER A 158 -49.38 -16.60 31.77
CA SER A 158 -49.96 -15.43 32.44
C SER A 158 -50.28 -15.72 33.91
N LYS A 159 -50.81 -16.90 34.24
CA LYS A 159 -51.07 -17.32 35.63
C LYS A 159 -49.79 -17.38 36.46
N ILE A 160 -48.72 -17.97 35.91
CA ILE A 160 -47.40 -18.05 36.57
C ILE A 160 -46.88 -16.63 36.89
N VAL A 161 -46.99 -15.69 35.95
CA VAL A 161 -46.55 -14.28 36.18
C VAL A 161 -47.37 -13.63 37.31
N VAL A 162 -48.68 -13.85 37.32
CA VAL A 162 -49.56 -13.33 38.38
C VAL A 162 -49.22 -13.95 39.74
N GLU A 163 -48.93 -15.25 39.79
CA GLU A 163 -48.49 -15.93 41.02
C GLU A 163 -47.15 -15.41 41.53
N ILE A 164 -46.17 -15.19 40.64
CA ILE A 164 -44.90 -14.54 40.99
C ILE A 164 -45.16 -13.14 41.56
N GLY A 165 -46.05 -12.37 40.95
CA GLY A 165 -46.50 -11.07 41.45
C GLY A 165 -47.02 -11.14 42.89
N LYS A 166 -47.86 -12.13 43.19
CA LYS A 166 -48.37 -12.36 44.55
C LYS A 166 -47.24 -12.68 45.55
N ILE A 167 -46.28 -13.50 45.16
CA ILE A 167 -45.14 -13.88 46.02
C ILE A 167 -44.28 -12.66 46.37
N ILE A 168 -44.05 -11.75 45.41
CA ILE A 168 -43.30 -10.51 45.64
C ILE A 168 -44.16 -9.37 46.22
N ASN A 169 -45.40 -9.68 46.64
CA ASN A 169 -46.38 -8.74 47.18
C ASN A 169 -46.68 -7.55 46.25
N MET A 170 -46.75 -7.81 44.95
CA MET A 170 -47.05 -6.81 43.93
C MET A 170 -48.19 -7.29 43.03
N PRO A 171 -49.35 -6.63 43.01
CA PRO A 171 -50.49 -7.05 42.21
C PRO A 171 -50.17 -6.85 40.73
N ILE A 172 -50.05 -7.97 39.99
CA ILE A 172 -49.93 -7.98 38.53
C ILE A 172 -51.25 -8.54 37.99
N HIS A 173 -51.89 -7.83 37.06
CA HIS A 173 -53.09 -8.32 36.39
C HIS A 173 -52.74 -8.97 35.05
N GLU A 174 -53.54 -9.94 34.61
CA GLU A 174 -53.36 -10.55 33.28
C GLU A 174 -53.43 -9.51 32.15
N ALA A 175 -54.19 -8.43 32.35
CA ALA A 175 -54.27 -7.33 31.42
C ALA A 175 -52.92 -6.61 31.25
N ASP A 176 -52.02 -6.65 32.22
CA ASP A 176 -50.73 -5.94 32.19
C ASP A 176 -49.65 -6.71 31.43
N VAL A 177 -49.91 -7.98 31.10
CA VAL A 177 -48.99 -8.87 30.39
C VAL A 177 -49.32 -8.91 28.89
N LYS A 178 -48.41 -8.35 28.09
CA LYS A 178 -48.43 -8.38 26.62
C LYS A 178 -47.67 -9.62 26.14
N LYS A 179 -48.28 -10.39 25.23
CA LYS A 179 -47.70 -11.63 24.67
C LYS A 179 -46.36 -11.35 23.99
N ASN A 180 -45.31 -12.12 24.29
CA ASN A 180 -44.19 -12.32 23.35
C ASN A 180 -43.32 -13.56 23.66
N LYS A 181 -43.55 -14.68 22.97
CA LYS A 181 -42.80 -15.95 23.16
C LYS A 181 -42.91 -16.53 24.59
N PRO A 182 -42.68 -17.84 24.79
CA PRO A 182 -42.99 -18.49 26.07
C PRO A 182 -42.19 -18.01 27.30
N LEU A 183 -41.06 -17.31 27.12
CA LEU A 183 -40.15 -16.91 28.22
C LEU A 183 -40.00 -15.40 28.45
N VAL A 184 -40.45 -14.56 27.51
CA VAL A 184 -40.28 -13.11 27.58
C VAL A 184 -41.64 -12.45 27.71
N ASN A 185 -42.01 -12.04 28.92
CA ASN A 185 -43.28 -11.35 29.11
C ASN A 185 -43.05 -9.85 28.96
N ASP A 186 -43.70 -9.25 27.96
CA ASP A 186 -43.71 -7.81 27.82
C ASP A 186 -44.75 -7.23 28.77
N LEU A 187 -44.35 -6.26 29.59
CA LEU A 187 -45.28 -5.54 30.44
C LEU A 187 -45.86 -4.36 29.65
N LYS A 188 -47.10 -3.96 29.96
CA LYS A 188 -47.71 -2.77 29.36
C LYS A 188 -46.98 -1.47 29.73
N SER A 189 -46.22 -1.47 30.83
CA SER A 189 -45.56 -0.28 31.36
C SER A 189 -44.14 -0.57 31.85
N VAL A 190 -43.22 0.32 31.52
CA VAL A 190 -41.84 0.32 32.03
C VAL A 190 -41.82 0.55 33.54
N ILE A 191 -42.74 1.38 34.06
CA ILE A 191 -42.84 1.65 35.50
C ILE A 191 -43.18 0.36 36.26
N LEU A 192 -44.04 -0.48 35.70
CA LEU A 192 -44.38 -1.76 36.30
C LEU A 192 -43.14 -2.66 36.36
N LYS A 193 -42.39 -2.77 35.26
CA LYS A 193 -41.11 -3.52 35.21
C LYS A 193 -40.15 -3.08 36.31
N GLU A 194 -39.88 -1.77 36.42
CA GLU A 194 -38.96 -1.23 37.42
C GLU A 194 -39.41 -1.54 38.84
N ARG A 195 -40.71 -1.47 39.12
CA ARG A 195 -41.27 -1.89 40.42
C ARG A 195 -41.04 -3.38 40.70
N ILE A 196 -41.24 -4.25 39.70
CA ILE A 196 -40.97 -5.69 39.82
C ILE A 196 -39.50 -5.91 40.18
N LEU A 197 -38.60 -5.32 39.38
CA LEU A 197 -37.15 -5.48 39.56
C LEU A 197 -36.69 -4.95 40.91
N HIS A 198 -37.25 -3.83 41.36
CA HIS A 198 -36.94 -3.26 42.67
C HIS A 198 -37.47 -4.12 43.83
N ALA A 199 -38.67 -4.70 43.69
CA ALA A 199 -39.23 -5.61 44.68
C ALA A 199 -38.40 -6.90 44.79
N VAL A 200 -38.02 -7.49 43.66
CA VAL A 200 -37.16 -8.70 43.62
C VAL A 200 -35.80 -8.43 44.25
N LYS A 201 -35.17 -7.27 43.96
CA LYS A 201 -33.90 -6.86 44.58
C LYS A 201 -33.95 -6.63 46.09
N LYS A 202 -35.14 -6.44 46.67
CA LYS A 202 -35.30 -6.32 48.14
C LYS A 202 -35.45 -7.67 48.84
N ILE A 203 -35.89 -8.69 48.09
CA ILE A 203 -36.14 -10.03 48.61
C ILE A 203 -34.87 -10.89 48.54
N LEU A 204 -34.02 -10.66 47.53
CA LEU A 204 -32.68 -11.22 47.39
C LEU A 204 -31.66 -10.47 48.26
#